data_AF-A0A1V3WXP8-F1
#
_entry.id   AF-A0A1V3WXP8-F1
#
_cell.length_a   1.000
_cell.length_b   1.000
_cell.length_c   1.000
_cell.angle_alpha   90.00
_cell.angle_beta   90.00
_cell.angle_gamma   90.00
#
_symmetry.space_group_name_H-M   'P 1'
#
loop_
_entity.id
_entity.type
_entity.pdbx_description
1 polymer ?
#
loop_
_entity_poly.entity_id
_entity_poly.type
_entity_poly.pdbx_seq_one_letter_code
_entity_poly.pdbx_strand_id
1 'polypeptide(L)'
;MAGNVTAAQERLVFADRNIGMARELSTQAVSGGQSGLVDAVRAAESALGQARSLLDAVDSAAGDIRHAVTELPSVLADVTAGIKQADEQLQKTPGSTSAHTRELVAARDAAAQALEESRNTRGTGVADPLGTFARVSKAGADLDRVLTTVAQEQANAERLNRSFEQALFTAESRVRAVSDYIDTRRGSIGPEARTRLAEAKRQLHAARDKRSTNVTEAVGHANAASTLAANAQALANADVQAAQRAYTRQGGDNAGAILGGIIIGNLLSGACAAVSAAGARRRSVVLPARPVARPAAGSWVAAGDFRALLGLD
;
A
#
# COMPACT_ATOMS: atom_id res chain seq x y z
N MET A 1 -15.34 -14.97 -39.65
CA MET A 1 -14.85 -16.35 -39.84
C MET A 1 -15.38 -16.99 -41.12
N ALA A 2 -16.70 -17.02 -41.37
CA ALA A 2 -17.27 -17.59 -42.60
C ALA A 2 -16.64 -17.01 -43.89
N GLY A 3 -16.42 -15.69 -43.94
CA GLY A 3 -15.77 -15.04 -45.07
C GLY A 3 -14.31 -15.45 -45.31
N ASN A 4 -13.56 -15.83 -44.26
CA ASN A 4 -12.17 -16.27 -44.40
C ASN A 4 -12.09 -17.68 -45.01
N VAL A 5 -13.03 -18.56 -44.64
CA VAL A 5 -13.13 -19.92 -45.20
C VAL A 5 -13.49 -19.85 -46.68
N THR A 6 -14.50 -19.04 -47.03
CA THR A 6 -14.89 -18.82 -48.44
C THR A 6 -13.74 -18.20 -49.24
N ALA A 7 -13.09 -17.15 -48.72
CA ALA A 7 -11.95 -16.53 -49.38
C ALA A 7 -10.77 -17.51 -49.56
N ALA A 8 -10.47 -18.35 -48.55
CA ALA A 8 -9.42 -19.37 -48.68
C ALA A 8 -9.78 -20.38 -49.77
N GLN A 9 -11.03 -20.82 -49.85
CA GLN A 9 -11.51 -21.73 -50.89
C GLN A 9 -11.38 -21.12 -52.29
N GLU A 10 -11.75 -19.85 -52.47
CA GLU A 10 -11.57 -19.12 -53.73
C GLU A 10 -10.09 -19.02 -54.14
N ARG A 11 -9.19 -18.77 -53.18
CA ARG A 11 -7.73 -18.73 -53.42
C ARG A 11 -7.18 -20.10 -53.82
N LEU A 12 -7.65 -21.18 -53.20
CA LEU A 12 -7.27 -22.54 -53.57
C LEU A 12 -7.74 -22.90 -54.98
N VAL A 13 -8.97 -22.55 -55.34
CA VAL A 13 -9.49 -22.75 -56.71
C VAL A 13 -8.70 -21.95 -57.74
N PHE A 14 -8.33 -20.70 -57.42
CA PHE A 14 -7.49 -19.89 -58.29
C PHE A 14 -6.07 -20.49 -58.45
N ALA A 15 -5.47 -20.97 -57.35
CA ALA A 15 -4.17 -21.64 -57.39
C ALA A 15 -4.22 -22.91 -58.27
N ASP A 16 -5.25 -23.74 -58.12
CA ASP A 16 -5.42 -24.98 -58.88
C ASP A 16 -5.53 -24.73 -60.39
N ARG A 17 -6.30 -23.71 -60.80
CA ARG A 17 -6.38 -23.28 -62.21
C ARG A 17 -5.02 -22.84 -62.77
N ASN A 18 -4.26 -22.06 -62.01
CA ASN A 18 -2.94 -21.60 -62.43
C ASN A 18 -1.90 -22.74 -62.49
N ILE A 19 -2.01 -23.74 -61.60
CA ILE A 19 -1.19 -24.96 -61.66
C ILE A 19 -1.53 -25.76 -62.93
N GLY A 20 -2.81 -25.88 -63.29
CA GLY A 20 -3.25 -26.48 -64.55
C GLY A 20 -2.64 -25.77 -65.76
N MET A 21 -2.75 -24.44 -65.82
CA MET A 21 -2.16 -23.61 -66.88
C MET A 21 -0.64 -23.78 -66.97
N ALA A 22 0.05 -23.79 -65.83
CA ALA A 22 1.50 -24.02 -65.78
C ALA A 22 1.88 -25.40 -66.33
N ARG A 23 1.10 -26.45 -66.03
CA ARG A 23 1.34 -27.80 -66.57
C ARG A 23 1.17 -27.84 -68.08
N GLU A 24 0.12 -27.21 -68.61
CA GLU A 24 -0.12 -27.12 -70.06
C GLU A 24 1.04 -26.38 -70.76
N LEU A 25 1.41 -25.20 -70.28
CA LEU A 25 2.49 -24.39 -70.83
C LEU A 25 3.86 -25.11 -70.75
N SER A 26 4.09 -25.92 -69.73
CA SER A 26 5.30 -26.73 -69.59
C SER A 26 5.45 -27.76 -70.73
N THR A 27 4.33 -28.37 -71.18
CA THR A 27 4.35 -29.31 -72.31
C THR A 27 4.57 -28.65 -73.67
N GLN A 28 4.27 -27.36 -73.77
CA GLN A 28 4.35 -26.56 -75.00
C GLN A 28 5.61 -25.70 -75.07
N ALA A 29 6.58 -25.90 -74.17
CA ALA A 29 7.78 -25.08 -74.04
C ALA A 29 8.75 -25.25 -75.22
N VAL A 30 8.36 -24.75 -76.39
CA VAL A 30 9.17 -24.59 -77.60
C VAL A 30 9.03 -23.12 -78.01
N SER A 31 10.06 -22.32 -77.72
CA SER A 31 10.25 -20.90 -78.10
C SER A 31 9.12 -19.91 -77.74
N GLY A 32 9.17 -19.31 -76.53
CA GLY A 32 8.47 -18.06 -76.21
C GLY A 32 7.41 -18.09 -75.09
N GLY A 33 6.96 -19.27 -74.64
CA GLY A 33 5.92 -19.43 -73.60
C GLY A 33 6.40 -19.39 -72.14
N GLN A 34 7.68 -19.15 -71.89
CA GLN A 34 8.30 -19.26 -70.56
C GLN A 34 7.83 -18.19 -69.57
N SER A 35 7.50 -16.98 -70.05
CA SER A 35 6.96 -15.90 -69.21
C SER A 35 5.59 -16.28 -68.64
N GLY A 36 4.67 -16.77 -69.47
CA GLY A 36 3.35 -17.20 -69.04
C GLY A 36 3.39 -18.36 -68.03
N LEU A 37 4.36 -19.26 -68.18
CA LEU A 37 4.60 -20.34 -67.20
C LEU A 37 5.01 -19.77 -65.84
N VAL A 38 6.00 -18.87 -65.82
CA VAL A 38 6.50 -18.23 -64.59
C VAL A 38 5.40 -17.42 -63.91
N ASP A 39 4.61 -16.68 -64.70
CA ASP A 39 3.49 -15.89 -64.18
C ASP A 39 2.41 -16.79 -63.56
N ALA A 40 2.05 -17.90 -64.21
CA ALA A 40 1.09 -18.86 -63.68
C ALA A 40 1.61 -19.50 -62.36
N VAL A 41 2.89 -19.88 -62.30
CA VAL A 41 3.48 -20.43 -61.06
C VAL A 41 3.47 -19.40 -59.94
N ARG A 42 3.90 -18.15 -60.20
CA ARG A 42 3.90 -17.09 -59.18
C ARG A 42 2.50 -16.72 -58.71
N ALA A 43 1.52 -16.72 -59.62
CA ALA A 43 0.12 -16.48 -59.27
C ALA A 43 -0.42 -17.58 -58.36
N ALA A 44 -0.10 -18.86 -58.63
CA ALA A 44 -0.46 -19.99 -57.78
C ALA A 44 0.23 -19.90 -56.41
N GLU A 45 1.53 -19.63 -56.35
CA GLU A 45 2.29 -19.48 -55.10
C GLU A 45 1.72 -18.34 -54.23
N SER A 46 1.44 -17.18 -54.82
CA SER A 46 0.83 -16.05 -54.11
C SER A 46 -0.55 -16.39 -53.56
N ALA A 47 -1.37 -17.10 -54.35
CA ALA A 47 -2.71 -17.51 -53.92
C ALA A 47 -2.66 -18.56 -52.79
N LEU A 48 -1.73 -19.53 -52.85
CA LEU A 48 -1.50 -20.50 -51.77
C LEU A 48 -1.00 -19.81 -50.50
N GLY A 49 -0.10 -18.83 -50.62
CA GLY A 49 0.34 -18.01 -49.49
C GLY A 49 -0.82 -17.27 -48.81
N GLN A 50 -1.71 -16.67 -49.60
CA GLN A 50 -2.89 -15.99 -49.08
C GLN A 50 -3.92 -16.95 -48.45
N ALA A 51 -4.14 -18.12 -49.06
CA ALA A 51 -5.00 -19.15 -48.50
C ALA A 51 -4.47 -19.63 -47.14
N ARG A 52 -3.15 -19.85 -47.04
CA ARG A 52 -2.49 -20.22 -45.79
C ARG A 52 -2.71 -19.19 -44.70
N SER A 53 -2.46 -17.90 -44.95
CA SER A 53 -2.67 -16.84 -43.95
C SER A 53 -4.12 -16.76 -43.47
N LEU A 54 -5.10 -17.00 -44.35
CA LEU A 54 -6.51 -17.04 -43.97
C LEU A 54 -6.84 -18.23 -43.06
N LEU A 55 -6.25 -19.40 -43.32
CA LEU A 55 -6.41 -20.60 -42.48
C LEU A 55 -5.71 -20.43 -41.13
N ASP A 56 -4.49 -19.89 -41.12
CA ASP A 56 -3.75 -19.56 -39.88
C ASP A 56 -4.57 -18.60 -38.99
N ALA A 57 -5.28 -17.64 -39.58
CA ALA A 57 -6.16 -16.72 -38.84
C ALA A 57 -7.40 -17.43 -38.26
N VAL A 58 -7.95 -18.43 -38.97
CA VAL A 58 -9.05 -19.27 -38.46
C VAL A 58 -8.59 -20.13 -37.30
N ASP A 59 -7.42 -20.77 -37.42
CA ASP A 59 -6.83 -21.59 -36.35
C ASP A 59 -6.51 -20.76 -35.11
N SER A 60 -5.94 -19.57 -35.30
CA SER A 60 -5.67 -18.61 -34.21
C SER A 60 -6.97 -18.25 -33.48
N ALA A 61 -8.01 -17.88 -34.22
CA ALA A 61 -9.27 -17.49 -33.62
C ALA A 61 -10.00 -18.67 -32.95
N ALA A 62 -9.86 -19.89 -33.46
CA ALA A 62 -10.34 -21.10 -32.80
C ALA A 62 -9.55 -21.38 -31.50
N GLY A 63 -8.27 -21.03 -31.44
CA GLY A 63 -7.47 -21.00 -30.22
C GLY A 63 -8.02 -20.01 -29.20
N ASP A 64 -8.23 -18.76 -29.60
CA ASP A 64 -8.72 -17.69 -28.74
C ASP A 64 -10.11 -18.01 -28.16
N ILE A 65 -11.03 -18.55 -28.98
CA ILE A 65 -12.36 -18.97 -28.52
C ILE A 65 -12.25 -20.08 -27.49
N ARG A 66 -11.42 -21.11 -27.73
CA ARG A 66 -11.24 -22.21 -26.76
C ARG A 66 -10.66 -21.71 -25.45
N HIS A 67 -9.69 -20.80 -25.51
CA HIS A 67 -9.13 -20.17 -24.33
C HIS A 67 -10.21 -19.39 -23.56
N ALA A 68 -10.95 -18.50 -24.22
CA ALA A 68 -12.03 -17.75 -23.60
C ALA A 68 -13.10 -18.65 -22.98
N VAL A 69 -13.53 -19.71 -23.67
CA VAL A 69 -14.51 -20.67 -23.13
C VAL A 69 -13.98 -21.40 -21.91
N THR A 70 -12.69 -21.73 -21.88
CA THR A 70 -12.03 -22.42 -20.76
C THR A 70 -11.90 -21.52 -19.53
N GLU A 71 -11.53 -20.25 -19.72
CA GLU A 71 -11.27 -19.30 -18.63
C GLU A 71 -12.53 -18.59 -18.12
N LEU A 72 -13.57 -18.46 -18.96
CA LEU A 72 -14.79 -17.72 -18.63
C LEU A 72 -15.44 -18.14 -17.30
N PRO A 73 -15.55 -19.44 -16.94
CA PRO A 73 -16.06 -19.84 -15.63
C PRO A 73 -15.27 -19.28 -14.45
N SER A 74 -13.93 -19.23 -14.55
CA SER A 74 -13.08 -18.66 -13.52
C SER A 74 -13.31 -17.15 -13.40
N VAL A 75 -13.26 -16.43 -14.53
CA VAL A 75 -13.50 -14.99 -14.56
C VAL A 75 -14.88 -14.62 -14.00
N LEU A 76 -15.92 -15.38 -14.33
CA LEU A 76 -17.26 -15.17 -13.76
C LEU A 76 -17.29 -15.36 -12.24
N ALA A 77 -16.57 -16.37 -11.73
CA ALA A 77 -16.46 -16.62 -10.29
C ALA A 77 -15.71 -15.48 -9.59
N ASP A 78 -14.60 -15.02 -10.17
CA ASP A 78 -13.78 -13.93 -9.64
C ASP A 78 -14.57 -12.62 -9.58
N VAL A 79 -15.29 -12.27 -10.63
CA VAL A 79 -16.16 -11.07 -10.64
C VAL A 79 -17.29 -11.18 -9.63
N THR A 80 -17.89 -12.37 -9.47
CA THR A 80 -18.93 -12.60 -8.46
C THR A 80 -18.36 -12.41 -7.05
N ALA A 81 -17.16 -12.92 -6.77
CA ALA A 81 -16.47 -12.72 -5.50
C ALA A 81 -16.14 -11.24 -5.27
N GLY A 82 -15.68 -10.52 -6.30
CA GLY A 82 -15.41 -9.09 -6.25
C GLY A 82 -16.67 -8.26 -5.91
N ILE A 83 -17.83 -8.59 -6.51
CA ILE A 83 -19.10 -7.94 -6.17
C ILE A 83 -19.47 -8.18 -4.71
N LYS A 84 -19.31 -9.42 -4.22
CA LYS A 84 -19.57 -9.74 -2.81
C LYS A 84 -18.65 -8.96 -1.87
N GLN A 85 -17.36 -8.87 -2.20
CA GLN A 85 -16.40 -8.07 -1.44
C GLN A 85 -16.78 -6.58 -1.42
N ALA A 86 -17.21 -6.04 -2.56
CA ALA A 86 -17.72 -4.67 -2.63
C ALA A 86 -18.96 -4.47 -1.74
N ASP A 87 -19.88 -5.44 -1.70
CA ASP A 87 -21.06 -5.39 -0.83
C ASP A 87 -20.71 -5.41 0.65
N GLU A 88 -19.82 -6.32 1.06
CA GLU A 88 -19.32 -6.37 2.43
C GLU A 88 -18.64 -5.06 2.83
N GLN A 89 -17.93 -4.44 1.88
CA GLN A 89 -17.26 -3.16 2.09
C GLN A 89 -18.25 -2.00 2.27
N LEU A 90 -19.29 -1.93 1.44
CA LEU A 90 -20.35 -0.92 1.54
C LEU A 90 -21.16 -1.06 2.83
N GLN A 91 -21.37 -2.30 3.31
CA GLN A 91 -22.06 -2.56 4.58
C GLN A 91 -21.25 -2.14 5.81
N LYS A 92 -19.91 -2.18 5.75
CA LYS A 92 -19.04 -1.73 6.86
C LYS A 92 -19.04 -0.21 7.03
N THR A 93 -19.38 0.55 5.98
CA THR A 93 -19.36 2.01 6.01
C THR A 93 -20.70 2.61 5.55
N PRO A 94 -21.81 2.29 6.23
CA PRO A 94 -23.13 2.75 5.83
C PRO A 94 -23.20 4.28 5.90
N GLY A 95 -23.62 4.93 4.81
CA GLY A 95 -23.74 6.39 4.71
C GLY A 95 -22.45 7.13 4.37
N SER A 96 -21.34 6.44 4.06
CA SER A 96 -20.15 7.11 3.50
C SER A 96 -20.49 7.76 2.17
N THR A 97 -20.31 9.08 2.09
CA THR A 97 -20.51 9.86 0.85
C THR A 97 -19.18 10.15 0.14
N SER A 98 -18.11 9.43 0.49
CA SER A 98 -16.81 9.63 -0.13
C SER A 98 -16.87 9.37 -1.65
N ALA A 99 -16.01 10.04 -2.42
CA ALA A 99 -15.94 9.84 -3.86
C ALA A 99 -15.65 8.37 -4.21
N HIS A 100 -14.75 7.74 -3.44
CA HIS A 100 -14.39 6.33 -3.62
C HIS A 100 -15.54 5.36 -3.28
N THR A 101 -16.41 5.68 -2.31
CA THR A 101 -17.62 4.89 -2.07
C THR A 101 -18.56 4.95 -3.28
N ARG A 102 -18.75 6.12 -3.89
CA ARG A 102 -19.58 6.27 -5.11
C ARG A 102 -18.97 5.53 -6.31
N GLU A 103 -17.66 5.60 -6.49
CA GLU A 103 -16.93 4.84 -7.52
C GLU A 103 -17.07 3.33 -7.32
N LEU A 104 -17.01 2.85 -6.07
CA LEU A 104 -17.18 1.44 -5.75
C LEU A 104 -18.58 0.94 -6.10
N VAL A 105 -19.61 1.71 -5.77
CA VAL A 105 -21.00 1.38 -6.16
C VAL A 105 -21.13 1.29 -7.68
N ALA A 106 -20.63 2.30 -8.40
CA ALA A 106 -20.71 2.32 -9.87
C ALA A 106 -19.98 1.13 -10.52
N ALA A 107 -18.78 0.80 -10.04
CA ALA A 107 -18.02 -0.34 -10.56
C ALA A 107 -18.69 -1.68 -10.23
N ARG A 108 -19.25 -1.82 -9.02
CA ARG A 108 -20.00 -3.00 -8.58
C ARG A 108 -21.25 -3.22 -9.41
N ASP A 109 -22.00 -2.16 -9.71
CA ASP A 109 -23.20 -2.23 -10.54
C ASP A 109 -22.87 -2.55 -12.01
N ALA A 110 -21.79 -1.98 -12.56
CA ALA A 110 -21.31 -2.33 -13.90
C ALA A 110 -20.87 -3.80 -14.02
N ALA A 111 -20.20 -4.33 -12.99
CA ALA A 111 -19.84 -5.74 -12.92
C ALA A 111 -21.09 -6.64 -12.83
N ALA A 112 -22.09 -6.26 -12.02
CA ALA A 112 -23.35 -6.99 -11.93
C ALA A 112 -24.11 -7.01 -13.27
N GLN A 113 -24.14 -5.88 -13.99
CA GLN A 113 -24.72 -5.80 -15.33
C GLN A 113 -24.00 -6.72 -16.32
N ALA A 114 -22.67 -6.75 -16.33
CA ALA A 114 -21.88 -7.62 -17.20
C ALA A 114 -22.16 -9.12 -16.93
N LEU A 115 -22.35 -9.51 -15.66
CA LEU A 115 -22.74 -10.88 -15.30
C LEU A 115 -24.15 -11.23 -15.80
N GLU A 116 -25.09 -10.30 -15.70
CA GLU A 116 -26.47 -10.53 -16.13
C GLU A 116 -26.57 -10.62 -17.66
N GLU A 117 -25.89 -9.74 -18.37
CA GLU A 117 -25.77 -9.81 -19.84
C GLU A 117 -25.19 -11.16 -20.30
N SER A 118 -24.16 -11.67 -19.61
CA SER A 118 -23.54 -12.97 -19.88
C SER A 118 -24.51 -14.15 -19.69
N ARG A 119 -25.40 -14.08 -18.68
CA ARG A 119 -26.45 -15.10 -18.48
C ARG A 119 -27.49 -15.05 -19.58
N ASN A 120 -27.89 -13.85 -19.99
CA ASN A 120 -28.91 -13.65 -21.02
C ASN A 120 -28.44 -14.12 -22.40
N THR A 121 -27.20 -13.83 -22.81
CA THR A 121 -26.65 -14.35 -24.07
C THR A 121 -26.58 -15.88 -24.10
N ARG A 122 -26.25 -16.52 -22.96
CA ARG A 122 -26.26 -17.99 -22.84
C ARG A 122 -27.64 -18.61 -23.08
N GLY A 123 -28.72 -17.92 -22.68
CA GLY A 123 -30.10 -18.40 -22.88
C GLY A 123 -30.62 -18.25 -24.33
N THR A 124 -30.04 -17.34 -25.12
CA THR A 124 -30.51 -17.01 -26.48
C THR A 124 -29.86 -17.82 -27.60
N GLY A 125 -28.85 -18.64 -27.29
CA GLY A 125 -28.15 -19.50 -28.27
C GLY A 125 -27.17 -18.76 -29.20
N VAL A 126 -27.16 -17.42 -29.22
CA VAL A 126 -26.14 -16.61 -29.92
C VAL A 126 -24.95 -16.41 -28.97
N ALA A 127 -24.03 -17.38 -28.97
CA ALA A 127 -22.85 -17.34 -28.13
C ALA A 127 -21.75 -16.46 -28.75
N ASP A 128 -21.46 -15.31 -28.15
CA ASP A 128 -20.22 -14.56 -28.36
C ASP A 128 -19.31 -14.73 -27.13
N PRO A 129 -18.54 -15.83 -27.05
CA PRO A 129 -17.68 -16.11 -25.90
C PRO A 129 -16.55 -15.09 -25.76
N LEU A 130 -16.02 -14.57 -26.86
CA LEU A 130 -14.93 -13.59 -26.84
C LEU A 130 -15.40 -12.24 -26.33
N GLY A 131 -16.51 -11.71 -26.86
CA GLY A 131 -17.07 -10.44 -26.40
C GLY A 131 -17.64 -10.52 -24.99
N THR A 132 -18.13 -11.69 -24.57
CA THR A 132 -18.54 -11.92 -23.17
C THR A 132 -17.34 -11.96 -22.23
N PHE A 133 -16.30 -12.72 -22.58
CA PHE A 133 -15.05 -12.78 -21.80
C PHE A 133 -14.44 -11.39 -21.66
N ALA A 134 -14.27 -10.65 -22.76
CA ALA A 134 -13.68 -9.31 -22.74
C ALA A 134 -14.47 -8.33 -21.85
N ARG A 135 -15.81 -8.33 -21.92
CA ARG A 135 -16.66 -7.45 -21.09
C ARG A 135 -16.57 -7.80 -19.60
N VAL A 136 -16.71 -9.08 -19.24
CA VAL A 136 -16.67 -9.49 -17.84
C VAL A 136 -15.27 -9.27 -17.26
N SER A 137 -14.21 -9.63 -17.98
CA SER A 137 -12.82 -9.40 -17.55
C SER A 137 -12.55 -7.90 -17.33
N LYS A 138 -13.02 -7.04 -18.23
CA LYS A 138 -12.89 -5.59 -18.06
C LYS A 138 -13.63 -5.08 -16.83
N ALA A 139 -14.90 -5.45 -16.65
CA ALA A 139 -15.69 -5.04 -15.50
C ALA A 139 -15.10 -5.54 -14.17
N GLY A 140 -14.55 -6.76 -14.17
CA GLY A 140 -13.80 -7.31 -13.04
C GLY A 140 -12.55 -6.52 -12.70
N ALA A 141 -11.72 -6.19 -13.70
CA ALA A 141 -10.52 -5.39 -13.51
C ALA A 141 -10.84 -3.97 -13.00
N ASP A 142 -11.90 -3.35 -13.53
CA ASP A 142 -12.37 -2.04 -13.07
C ASP A 142 -12.83 -2.10 -11.61
N LEU A 143 -13.57 -3.15 -11.21
CA LEU A 143 -14.00 -3.36 -9.83
C LEU A 143 -12.83 -3.59 -8.88
N ASP A 144 -11.88 -4.45 -9.25
CA ASP A 144 -10.69 -4.77 -8.44
C ASP A 144 -9.81 -3.53 -8.20
N ARG A 145 -9.62 -2.71 -9.23
CA ARG A 145 -8.89 -1.44 -9.11
C ARG A 145 -9.53 -0.52 -8.07
N VAL A 146 -10.86 -0.42 -8.06
CA VAL A 146 -11.58 0.43 -7.10
C VAL A 146 -11.53 -0.18 -5.69
N LEU A 147 -11.71 -1.50 -5.56
CA LEU A 147 -11.55 -2.21 -4.28
C LEU A 147 -10.16 -1.99 -3.67
N THR A 148 -9.11 -2.09 -4.49
CA THR A 148 -7.73 -1.83 -4.08
C THR A 148 -7.54 -0.40 -3.60
N THR A 149 -8.12 0.58 -4.30
CA THR A 149 -8.06 1.99 -3.92
C THR A 149 -8.71 2.24 -2.56
N VAL A 150 -9.92 1.69 -2.35
CA VAL A 150 -10.66 1.80 -1.09
C VAL A 150 -9.90 1.10 0.05
N ALA A 151 -9.33 -0.08 -0.19
CA ALA A 151 -8.55 -0.80 0.81
C ALA A 151 -7.30 -0.01 1.24
N GLN A 152 -6.60 0.62 0.29
CA GLN A 152 -5.44 1.45 0.56
C GLN A 152 -5.80 2.69 1.38
N GLU A 153 -6.92 3.35 1.06
CA GLU A 153 -7.43 4.49 1.82
C GLU A 153 -7.72 4.10 3.29
N GLN A 154 -8.39 2.97 3.51
CA GLN A 154 -8.67 2.47 4.85
C GLN A 154 -7.41 2.12 5.63
N ALA A 155 -6.48 1.39 5.01
CA ALA A 155 -5.21 1.05 5.65
C ALA A 155 -4.40 2.30 6.03
N ASN A 156 -4.48 3.36 5.21
CA ASN A 156 -3.87 4.65 5.52
C ASN A 156 -4.57 5.37 6.68
N ALA A 157 -5.91 5.40 6.68
CA ALA A 157 -6.70 6.00 7.76
C ALA A 157 -6.46 5.29 9.11
N GLU A 158 -6.42 3.96 9.12
CA GLU A 158 -6.10 3.17 10.32
C GLU A 158 -4.68 3.43 10.83
N ARG A 159 -3.70 3.54 9.93
CA ARG A 159 -2.32 3.87 10.28
C ARG A 159 -2.21 5.26 10.90
N LEU A 160 -2.93 6.24 10.33
CA LEU A 160 -3.00 7.60 10.86
C LEU A 160 -3.71 7.65 12.22
N ASN A 161 -4.80 6.89 12.41
CA ASN A 161 -5.48 6.86 13.70
C ASN A 161 -4.61 6.21 14.78
N ARG A 162 -3.88 5.13 14.45
CA ARG A 162 -2.91 4.53 15.39
C ARG A 162 -1.77 5.49 15.76
N SER A 163 -1.23 6.24 14.81
CA SER A 163 -0.18 7.23 15.10
C SER A 163 -0.72 8.38 15.95
N PHE A 164 -1.96 8.80 15.70
CA PHE A 164 -2.66 9.78 16.54
C PHE A 164 -2.83 9.30 17.98
N GLU A 165 -3.33 8.08 18.19
CA GLU A 165 -3.51 7.52 19.54
C GLU A 165 -2.19 7.46 20.32
N GLN A 166 -1.09 7.06 19.66
CA GLN A 166 0.24 7.04 20.27
C GLN A 166 0.75 8.46 20.62
N ALA A 167 0.59 9.42 19.71
CA ALA A 167 1.00 10.81 19.94
C ALA A 167 0.18 11.44 21.08
N LEU A 168 -1.13 11.21 21.11
CA LEU A 168 -2.04 11.69 22.14
C LEU A 168 -1.66 11.12 23.51
N PHE A 169 -1.46 9.80 23.62
CA PHE A 169 -1.05 9.16 24.88
C PHE A 169 0.27 9.73 25.42
N THR A 170 1.23 9.95 24.52
CA THR A 170 2.54 10.54 24.87
C THR A 170 2.38 11.98 25.39
N ALA A 171 1.58 12.79 24.70
CA ALA A 171 1.31 14.17 25.09
C ALA A 171 0.57 14.25 26.43
N GLU A 172 -0.46 13.42 26.63
CA GLU A 172 -1.23 13.35 27.88
C GLU A 172 -0.35 12.97 29.07
N SER A 173 0.50 11.96 28.90
CA SER A 173 1.42 11.51 29.94
C SER A 173 2.40 12.60 30.34
N ARG A 174 2.99 13.30 29.37
CA ARG A 174 3.92 14.42 29.61
C ARG A 174 3.22 15.60 30.26
N VAL A 175 2.08 16.04 29.73
CA VAL A 175 1.32 17.18 30.29
C VAL A 175 0.91 16.90 31.74
N ARG A 176 0.47 15.67 32.05
CA ARG A 176 0.15 15.28 33.43
C ARG A 176 1.37 15.34 34.34
N ALA A 177 2.47 14.68 33.96
CA ALA A 177 3.70 14.65 34.76
C ALA A 177 4.25 16.07 35.03
N VAL A 178 4.23 16.95 34.02
CA VAL A 178 4.67 18.34 34.17
C VAL A 178 3.71 19.13 35.06
N SER A 179 2.40 18.91 34.94
CA SER A 179 1.42 19.54 35.82
C SER A 179 1.69 19.17 37.28
N ASP A 180 1.84 17.88 37.57
CA ASP A 180 2.10 17.38 38.93
C ASP A 180 3.43 17.91 39.48
N TYR A 181 4.47 17.97 38.65
CA TYR A 181 5.77 18.55 39.02
C TYR A 181 5.67 20.04 39.37
N ILE A 182 4.92 20.81 38.57
CA ILE A 182 4.72 22.24 38.79
C ILE A 182 3.86 22.48 40.03
N ASP A 183 2.80 21.69 40.22
CA ASP A 183 1.85 21.85 41.32
C ASP A 183 2.49 21.56 42.69
N THR A 184 3.40 20.59 42.77
CA THR A 184 4.13 20.27 44.00
C THR A 184 5.22 21.30 44.36
N ARG A 185 5.57 22.22 43.43
CA ARG A 185 6.67 23.19 43.59
C ARG A 185 6.25 24.62 43.23
N ARG A 186 5.00 24.98 43.52
CA ARG A 186 4.41 26.29 43.19
C ARG A 186 5.20 27.49 43.73
N GLY A 187 5.92 27.35 44.84
CA GLY A 187 6.74 28.44 45.39
C GLY A 187 8.01 28.75 44.57
N SER A 188 8.53 27.78 43.83
CA SER A 188 9.85 27.87 43.18
C SER A 188 9.78 27.94 41.66
N ILE A 189 8.59 27.85 41.06
CA ILE A 189 8.40 27.78 39.60
C ILE A 189 7.77 29.07 39.08
N GLY A 190 8.38 29.64 38.05
CA GLY A 190 8.02 30.92 37.47
C GLY A 190 6.79 30.89 36.54
N PRO A 191 6.32 32.09 36.12
CA PRO A 191 5.14 32.23 35.26
C PRO A 191 5.35 31.68 33.84
N GLU A 192 6.58 31.65 33.33
CA GLU A 192 6.89 31.18 31.98
C GLU A 192 6.61 29.67 31.83
N ALA A 193 7.09 28.84 32.76
CA ALA A 193 6.84 27.41 32.77
C ALA A 193 5.33 27.10 32.83
N ARG A 194 4.59 27.84 33.67
CA ARG A 194 3.13 27.72 33.79
C ARG A 194 2.40 28.10 32.50
N THR A 195 2.85 29.16 31.85
CA THR A 195 2.29 29.62 30.56
C THR A 195 2.51 28.59 29.47
N ARG A 196 3.70 27.98 29.40
CA ARG A 196 3.98 26.89 28.45
C ARG A 196 3.15 25.65 28.74
N LEU A 197 2.94 25.29 30.01
CA LEU A 197 2.05 24.19 30.38
C LEU A 197 0.58 24.49 30.00
N ALA A 198 0.11 25.72 30.18
CA ALA A 198 -1.24 26.12 29.78
C ALA A 198 -1.43 26.02 28.26
N GLU A 199 -0.44 26.44 27.47
CA GLU A 199 -0.46 26.27 26.02
C GLU A 199 -0.40 24.79 25.62
N ALA A 200 0.41 23.96 26.30
CA ALA A 200 0.43 22.52 26.07
C ALA A 200 -0.96 21.88 26.28
N LYS A 201 -1.66 22.27 27.36
CA LYS A 201 -3.04 21.82 27.63
C LYS A 201 -4.01 22.26 26.53
N ARG A 202 -3.91 23.51 26.05
CA ARG A 202 -4.72 24.01 24.92
C ARG A 202 -4.50 23.20 23.64
N GLN A 203 -3.25 22.93 23.27
CA GLN A 203 -2.94 22.09 22.11
C GLN A 203 -3.48 20.67 22.25
N LEU A 204 -3.43 20.10 23.46
CA LEU A 204 -3.98 18.77 23.71
C LEU A 204 -5.51 18.73 23.55
N HIS A 205 -6.22 19.78 23.98
CA HIS A 205 -7.65 19.91 23.69
C HIS A 205 -7.92 20.03 22.18
N ALA A 206 -7.19 20.89 21.47
CA ALA A 206 -7.31 21.03 20.02
C ALA A 206 -7.06 19.69 19.28
N ALA A 207 -6.11 18.88 19.74
CA ALA A 207 -5.85 17.55 19.21
C ALA A 207 -7.08 16.63 19.32
N ARG A 208 -7.78 16.66 20.46
CA ARG A 208 -8.99 15.86 20.65
C ARG A 208 -10.15 16.35 19.80
N ASP A 209 -10.32 17.68 19.69
CA ASP A 209 -11.39 18.29 18.91
C ASP A 209 -11.24 17.99 17.41
N LYS A 210 -10.00 17.92 16.93
CA LYS A 210 -9.70 17.62 15.52
C LYS A 210 -9.75 16.14 15.16
N ARG A 211 -9.82 15.23 16.13
CA ARG A 211 -9.80 13.77 15.90
C ARG A 211 -10.84 13.31 14.87
N SER A 212 -12.06 13.82 14.95
CA SER A 212 -13.18 13.37 14.10
C SER A 212 -13.23 14.04 12.73
N THR A 213 -12.60 15.21 12.57
CA THR A 213 -12.66 16.00 11.32
C THR A 213 -11.38 15.97 10.51
N ASN A 214 -10.22 15.94 11.17
CA ASN A 214 -8.91 15.96 10.54
C ASN A 214 -7.84 15.33 11.45
N VAL A 215 -7.63 14.02 11.30
CA VAL A 215 -6.65 13.25 12.09
C VAL A 215 -5.23 13.77 11.90
N THR A 216 -4.87 14.27 10.72
CA THR A 216 -3.53 14.81 10.45
C THR A 216 -3.25 16.06 11.28
N GLU A 217 -4.21 17.00 11.34
CA GLU A 217 -4.11 18.17 12.23
C GLU A 217 -4.10 17.74 13.69
N ALA A 218 -4.91 16.74 14.07
CA ALA A 218 -4.96 16.20 15.42
C ALA A 218 -3.59 15.66 15.89
N VAL A 219 -2.87 14.92 15.02
CA VAL A 219 -1.50 14.47 15.27
C VAL A 219 -0.56 15.65 15.47
N GLY A 220 -0.67 16.69 14.62
CA GLY A 220 0.13 17.92 14.74
C GLY A 220 -0.05 18.60 16.09
N HIS A 221 -1.29 18.78 16.53
CA HIS A 221 -1.62 19.36 17.84
C HIS A 221 -1.11 18.50 19.01
N ALA A 222 -1.24 17.17 18.94
CA ALA A 222 -0.71 16.28 19.98
C ALA A 222 0.82 16.38 20.10
N ASN A 223 1.53 16.42 18.97
CA ASN A 223 2.98 16.60 18.95
C ASN A 223 3.39 17.98 19.48
N ALA A 224 2.67 19.04 19.12
CA ALA A 224 2.90 20.38 19.65
C ALA A 224 2.71 20.44 21.17
N ALA A 225 1.65 19.79 21.70
CA ALA A 225 1.41 19.67 23.14
C ALA A 225 2.58 18.97 23.86
N SER A 226 3.10 17.88 23.29
CA SER A 226 4.27 17.16 23.82
C SER A 226 5.52 18.05 23.89
N THR A 227 5.81 18.80 22.82
CA THR A 227 6.94 19.74 22.76
C THR A 227 6.80 20.88 23.77
N LEU A 228 5.60 21.47 23.89
CA LEU A 228 5.33 22.53 24.88
C LEU A 228 5.45 22.02 26.31
N ALA A 229 5.00 20.80 26.60
CA ALA A 229 5.17 20.17 27.90
C ALA A 229 6.65 19.93 28.22
N ALA A 230 7.45 19.48 27.25
CA ALA A 230 8.89 19.34 27.43
C ALA A 230 9.58 20.68 27.73
N ASN A 231 9.20 21.75 27.01
CA ASN A 231 9.68 23.10 27.26
C ASN A 231 9.28 23.61 28.67
N ALA A 232 8.04 23.36 29.08
CA ALA A 232 7.57 23.71 30.42
C ALA A 232 8.36 22.96 31.51
N GLN A 233 8.66 21.67 31.31
CA GLN A 233 9.51 20.91 32.24
C GLN A 233 10.93 21.50 32.34
N ALA A 234 11.54 21.86 31.20
CA ALA A 234 12.88 22.42 31.18
C ALA A 234 12.96 23.76 31.94
N LEU A 235 11.98 24.65 31.72
CA LEU A 235 11.86 25.91 32.45
C LEU A 235 11.64 25.66 33.96
N ALA A 236 10.70 24.77 34.31
CA ALA A 236 10.42 24.43 35.71
C ALA A 236 11.66 23.86 36.43
N ASN A 237 12.45 23.02 35.76
CA ASN A 237 13.70 22.49 36.30
C ASN A 237 14.74 23.60 36.52
N ALA A 238 14.85 24.56 35.59
CA ALA A 238 15.77 25.70 35.72
C ALA A 238 15.37 26.61 36.89
N ASP A 239 14.07 26.87 37.06
CA ASP A 239 13.53 27.69 38.15
C ASP A 239 13.83 27.05 39.52
N VAL A 240 13.62 25.73 39.66
CA VAL A 240 13.93 25.00 40.90
C VAL A 240 15.43 25.05 41.21
N GLN A 241 16.29 24.90 40.21
CA GLN A 241 17.73 25.04 40.40
C GLN A 241 18.15 26.46 40.83
N ALA A 242 17.52 27.48 40.26
CA ALA A 242 17.77 28.87 40.63
C ALA A 242 17.32 29.16 42.07
N ALA A 243 16.13 28.69 42.46
CA ALA A 243 15.60 28.81 43.81
C ALA A 243 16.51 28.12 44.84
N GLN A 244 17.01 26.92 44.54
CA GLN A 244 17.92 26.20 45.43
C GLN A 244 19.23 26.96 45.66
N ARG A 245 19.79 27.58 44.60
CA ARG A 245 21.02 28.40 44.70
C ARG A 245 20.80 29.68 45.50
N ALA A 246 19.62 30.28 45.42
CA ALA A 246 19.27 31.46 46.22
C ALA A 246 19.19 31.10 47.71
N TYR A 247 18.55 29.98 48.05
CA TYR A 247 18.48 29.48 49.43
C TYR A 247 19.86 29.14 50.02
N THR A 248 20.76 28.52 49.26
CA THR A 248 22.10 28.18 49.77
C THR A 248 23.02 29.38 49.93
N ARG A 249 22.87 30.45 49.14
CA ARG A 249 23.61 31.71 49.33
C ARG A 249 23.12 32.49 50.55
N GLN A 250 21.81 32.52 50.80
CA GLN A 250 21.26 33.23 51.96
C GLN A 250 21.53 32.53 53.30
N GLY A 251 21.81 31.23 53.31
CA GLY A 251 22.26 30.49 54.48
C GLY A 251 23.79 30.48 54.71
N GLY A 252 24.57 31.13 53.84
CA GLY A 252 26.04 31.08 53.84
C GLY A 252 26.74 32.26 54.53
N ASP A 253 26.04 33.38 54.76
CA ASP A 253 26.67 34.62 55.26
C ASP A 253 26.53 34.83 56.78
N ASN A 254 26.06 33.83 57.53
CA ASN A 254 25.91 33.93 58.99
C ASN A 254 26.46 32.73 59.81
N ALA A 255 27.38 31.95 59.23
CA ALA A 255 28.14 30.90 59.96
C ALA A 255 29.61 31.31 60.22
N GLY A 256 29.89 32.62 60.16
CA GLY A 256 31.15 33.21 60.60
C GLY A 256 30.88 34.20 61.73
N ALA A 257 31.34 33.85 62.93
CA ALA A 257 31.36 34.67 64.15
C ALA A 257 30.06 34.74 64.97
N ILE A 258 30.04 34.01 66.09
CA ILE A 258 30.00 34.54 67.48
C ILE A 258 29.51 33.44 68.46
N LEU A 259 30.47 32.93 69.22
CA LEU A 259 30.44 32.56 70.65
C LEU A 259 29.23 31.81 71.27
N GLY A 260 29.57 30.65 71.84
CA GLY A 260 29.00 30.10 73.08
C GLY A 260 28.44 28.69 72.90
N GLY A 261 28.91 27.61 73.49
CA GLY A 261 29.94 27.35 74.50
C GLY A 261 29.71 25.89 74.93
N ILE A 262 30.80 25.13 75.20
CA ILE A 262 30.92 24.00 76.15
C ILE A 262 29.78 22.93 76.07
N ILE A 263 30.01 21.65 75.71
CA ILE A 263 30.64 20.63 76.56
C ILE A 263 30.94 19.36 75.73
N ILE A 264 32.19 18.95 75.83
CA ILE A 264 32.82 17.63 75.66
C ILE A 264 32.02 16.51 76.36
N GLY A 265 31.73 15.38 75.71
CA GLY A 265 31.19 14.23 76.44
C GLY A 265 31.01 12.93 75.65
N ASN A 266 31.96 12.01 75.84
CA ASN A 266 31.97 10.60 75.45
C ASN A 266 30.74 9.76 75.90
N LEU A 267 30.65 8.55 75.31
CA LEU A 267 30.35 7.23 75.91
C LEU A 267 29.00 6.53 75.57
N LEU A 268 29.11 5.19 75.49
CA LEU A 268 28.11 4.11 75.27
C LEU A 268 27.78 3.82 73.79
N SER A 269 28.33 2.82 73.09
CA SER A 269 28.69 1.41 73.39
C SER A 269 27.53 0.51 73.85
N GLY A 270 27.05 -0.32 72.91
CA GLY A 270 26.53 -1.67 73.19
C GLY A 270 25.07 -1.93 72.79
N ALA A 271 24.86 -2.74 71.74
CA ALA A 271 24.24 -4.06 71.85
C ALA A 271 23.99 -4.69 70.46
N CYS A 272 24.47 -5.92 70.31
CA CYS A 272 24.23 -6.84 69.21
C CYS A 272 22.75 -7.22 69.07
N ALA A 273 22.28 -7.40 67.83
CA ALA A 273 21.27 -8.41 67.52
C ALA A 273 21.54 -8.96 66.12
N ALA A 274 22.00 -10.22 66.11
CA ALA A 274 22.11 -11.04 64.93
C ALA A 274 20.71 -11.42 64.43
N VAL A 275 20.48 -11.33 63.12
CA VAL A 275 19.49 -12.19 62.46
C VAL A 275 20.03 -12.64 61.12
N SER A 276 20.04 -13.95 60.96
CA SER A 276 20.51 -14.70 59.81
C SER A 276 19.35 -14.90 58.85
N ALA A 277 19.53 -14.66 57.55
CA ALA A 277 18.59 -15.13 56.53
C ALA A 277 19.27 -15.25 55.15
N ALA A 278 19.35 -16.51 54.69
CA ALA A 278 19.30 -17.04 53.31
C ALA A 278 19.56 -16.06 52.15
N GLY A 279 20.52 -16.27 51.25
CA GLY A 279 20.79 -17.53 50.56
C GLY A 279 19.95 -17.64 49.28
N ALA A 280 20.26 -16.86 48.23
CA ALA A 280 19.69 -17.06 46.90
C ALA A 280 20.74 -16.75 45.80
N ARG A 281 21.41 -17.81 45.33
CA ARG A 281 22.24 -17.81 44.13
C ARG A 281 21.34 -17.72 42.90
N ARG A 282 21.41 -16.64 42.13
CA ARG A 282 20.86 -16.61 40.76
C ARG A 282 21.95 -17.03 39.77
N ARG A 283 21.73 -18.20 39.15
CA ARG A 283 22.47 -18.71 38.00
C ARG A 283 22.22 -17.80 36.79
N SER A 284 23.28 -17.30 36.19
CA SER A 284 23.31 -16.75 34.84
C SER A 284 23.18 -17.90 33.83
N VAL A 285 22.09 -17.90 33.07
CA VAL A 285 21.95 -18.76 31.88
C VAL A 285 22.35 -17.93 30.68
N VAL A 286 23.51 -18.24 30.11
CA VAL A 286 23.97 -17.76 28.81
C VAL A 286 23.26 -18.60 27.74
N LEU A 287 22.43 -17.96 26.92
CA LEU A 287 21.83 -18.55 25.73
C LEU A 287 22.85 -18.53 24.57
N PRO A 288 23.05 -19.64 23.84
CA PRO A 288 23.85 -19.63 22.62
C PRO A 288 23.07 -19.02 21.44
N ALA A 289 23.77 -18.17 20.69
CA ALA A 289 23.28 -17.54 19.46
C ALA A 289 22.99 -18.59 18.37
N ARG A 290 21.84 -18.44 17.70
CA ARG A 290 21.50 -19.17 16.48
C ARG A 290 22.11 -18.46 15.25
N PRO A 291 22.71 -19.17 14.29
CA PRO A 291 23.19 -18.56 13.05
C PRO A 291 22.01 -18.24 12.12
N VAL A 292 21.99 -17.00 11.60
CA VAL A 292 21.07 -16.58 10.55
C VAL A 292 21.65 -16.99 9.19
N ALA A 293 20.93 -17.85 8.48
CA ALA A 293 21.22 -18.22 7.11
C ALA A 293 21.00 -17.01 6.18
N ARG A 294 22.01 -16.69 5.37
CA ARG A 294 21.93 -15.72 4.26
C ARG A 294 21.24 -16.38 3.06
N PRO A 295 20.18 -15.82 2.47
CA PRO A 295 19.79 -16.19 1.12
C PRO A 295 20.62 -15.43 0.08
N ALA A 296 20.82 -16.13 -1.05
CA ALA A 296 21.69 -15.80 -2.16
C ALA A 296 21.32 -14.48 -2.87
N ALA A 297 22.36 -13.82 -3.38
CA ALA A 297 22.25 -12.71 -4.31
C ALA A 297 21.67 -13.22 -5.64
N GLY A 298 20.40 -12.90 -5.90
CA GLY A 298 19.80 -13.00 -7.22
C GLY A 298 20.09 -11.73 -8.02
N SER A 299 20.85 -11.88 -9.09
CA SER A 299 21.12 -10.84 -10.09
C SER A 299 19.82 -10.49 -10.83
N TRP A 300 19.34 -9.26 -10.68
CA TRP A 300 18.36 -8.68 -11.58
C TRP A 300 19.07 -7.76 -12.56
N VAL A 301 18.95 -8.14 -13.83
CA VAL A 301 19.32 -7.39 -15.02
C VAL A 301 18.48 -6.10 -15.03
N ALA A 302 19.15 -4.95 -14.96
CA ALA A 302 18.54 -3.66 -15.21
C ALA A 302 18.44 -3.44 -16.73
N ALA A 303 17.22 -3.51 -17.25
CA ALA A 303 16.85 -2.88 -18.51
C ALA A 303 16.40 -1.45 -18.20
N GLY A 304 16.97 -0.47 -18.91
CA GLY A 304 16.53 0.93 -18.82
C GLY A 304 17.60 1.91 -19.24
N ASP A 305 17.96 1.90 -20.53
CA ASP A 305 18.64 3.06 -21.13
C ASP A 305 17.64 3.73 -22.08
N PHE A 306 16.90 4.69 -21.52
CA PHE A 306 16.01 5.59 -22.23
C PHE A 306 16.71 6.94 -22.25
N ARG A 307 17.45 7.25 -23.32
CA ARG A 307 17.97 8.59 -23.53
C ARG A 307 17.90 9.00 -24.99
N ALA A 308 17.04 9.99 -25.22
CA ALA A 308 16.93 10.78 -26.41
C ALA A 308 18.22 11.56 -26.73
N LEU A 309 18.58 11.60 -28.00
CA LEU A 309 19.51 12.54 -28.65
C LEU A 309 19.09 12.56 -30.14
N LEU A 310 18.33 13.56 -30.59
CA LEU A 310 18.81 14.75 -31.29
C LEU A 310 19.76 14.45 -32.48
N GLY A 311 19.20 14.52 -33.70
CA GLY A 311 19.81 15.25 -34.83
C GLY A 311 20.57 14.46 -35.92
N LEU A 312 20.11 14.63 -37.18
CA LEU A 312 20.85 14.61 -38.47
C LEU A 312 21.34 13.22 -38.93
N ASP A 313 21.13 12.72 -40.16
CA ASP A 313 20.64 13.22 -41.46
C ASP A 313 19.60 12.27 -42.08
#